data_AF-A0A2N3QQ12-F1
#
_entry.id   AF-A0A2N3QQ12-F1
#
_cell.length_a   1.000
_cell.length_b   1.000
_cell.length_c   1.000
_cell.angle_alpha   90.00
_cell.angle_beta   90.00
_cell.angle_gamma   90.00
#
_symmetry.space_group_name_H-M   'P 1'
#
loop_
_entity.id
_entity.type
_entity.pdbx_description
1 polymer ?
#
loop_
_entity_poly.entity_id
_entity_poly.type
_entity_poly.pdbx_seq_one_letter_code
_entity_poly.pdbx_strand_id
1 'polypeptide(L)'
;MAYEFEGVQYGKLRDMQEARRARYVQLLEEGLNFTQAAHAVGVSKRTGKVWRNGRTRSNGRNERPLVDWYGGRVKDSTTTVPSRYLSIDERIEIADLSRSGTSVRGIARRLGRSASTVSRELRRNAHPADGGYRPHRADQLAASRRPRPKRRKIRPGTDLY
;
A
#
# COMPACT_ATOMS: atom_id res chain seq x y z
N MET A 1 -19.46 -26.57 -20.72
CA MET A 1 -20.50 -25.61 -20.30
C MET A 1 -20.12 -24.26 -20.88
N ALA A 2 -20.86 -23.76 -21.85
CA ALA A 2 -20.68 -22.40 -22.36
C ALA A 2 -21.44 -21.42 -21.45
N TYR A 3 -20.90 -20.22 -21.25
CA TYR A 3 -21.52 -19.18 -20.43
C TYR A 3 -22.20 -18.18 -21.35
N GLU A 4 -23.46 -17.85 -21.09
CA GLU A 4 -24.22 -16.94 -21.95
C GLU A 4 -24.56 -15.63 -21.23
N PHE A 5 -24.43 -14.51 -21.96
CA PHE A 5 -24.91 -13.22 -21.51
C PHE A 5 -25.39 -12.40 -22.73
N GLU A 6 -26.63 -11.89 -22.67
CA GLU A 6 -27.28 -11.14 -23.77
C GLU A 6 -27.19 -11.87 -25.14
N GLY A 7 -27.39 -13.20 -25.16
CA GLY A 7 -27.34 -14.01 -26.39
C GLY A 7 -25.94 -14.32 -26.92
N VAL A 8 -24.88 -13.81 -26.27
CA VAL A 8 -23.49 -14.09 -26.65
C VAL A 8 -22.94 -15.23 -25.80
N GLN A 9 -22.38 -16.24 -26.48
CA GLN A 9 -21.72 -17.38 -25.85
C GLN A 9 -20.25 -17.08 -25.56
N TYR A 10 -19.82 -17.36 -24.34
CA TYR A 10 -18.45 -17.17 -23.86
C TYR A 10 -17.85 -18.50 -23.45
N GLY A 11 -16.61 -18.74 -23.89
CA GLY A 11 -15.86 -19.95 -23.55
C GLY A 11 -15.39 -19.99 -22.08
N LYS A 12 -15.24 -18.83 -21.44
CA LYS A 12 -14.82 -18.72 -20.04
C LYS A 12 -15.77 -17.83 -19.24
N LEU A 13 -15.96 -18.18 -17.96
CA LEU A 13 -16.80 -17.43 -17.03
C LEU A 13 -16.29 -16.00 -16.81
N ARG A 14 -14.97 -15.79 -16.82
CA ARG A 14 -14.36 -14.46 -16.62
C ARG A 14 -14.75 -13.50 -17.74
N ASP A 15 -14.67 -13.96 -18.97
CA ASP A 15 -14.97 -13.16 -20.17
C ASP A 15 -16.45 -12.73 -20.17
N MET A 16 -17.38 -13.64 -19.84
CA MET A 16 -18.80 -13.31 -19.65
C MET A 16 -19.01 -12.30 -18.50
N GLN A 17 -18.28 -12.46 -17.39
CA GLN A 17 -18.37 -11.53 -16.25
C GLN A 17 -17.81 -10.14 -16.58
N GLU A 18 -16.79 -10.05 -17.43
CA GLU A 18 -16.26 -8.78 -17.93
C GLU A 18 -17.27 -8.08 -18.83
N ALA A 19 -17.91 -8.81 -19.77
CA ALA A 19 -19.00 -8.28 -20.59
C ALA A 19 -20.17 -7.77 -19.73
N ARG A 20 -20.56 -8.53 -18.69
CA ARG A 20 -21.61 -8.15 -17.75
C ARG A 20 -21.25 -6.88 -16.95
N ARG A 21 -19.97 -6.69 -16.61
CA ARG A 21 -19.47 -5.45 -15.96
C ARG A 21 -19.47 -4.27 -16.91
N ALA A 22 -19.05 -4.46 -18.17
CA ALA A 22 -19.07 -3.41 -19.18
C ALA A 22 -20.50 -2.90 -19.43
N ARG A 23 -21.46 -3.82 -19.58
CA ARG A 23 -22.89 -3.47 -19.73
C ARG A 23 -23.42 -2.70 -18.52
N TYR A 24 -23.00 -3.06 -17.31
CA TYR A 24 -23.36 -2.34 -16.09
C TYR A 24 -22.87 -0.89 -16.10
N VAL A 25 -21.63 -0.64 -16.54
CA VAL A 25 -21.07 0.71 -16.63
C VAL A 25 -21.80 1.54 -17.68
N GLN A 26 -22.08 0.96 -18.84
CA GLN A 26 -22.84 1.63 -19.91
C GLN A 26 -24.22 2.09 -19.42
N LEU A 27 -24.96 1.25 -18.71
CA LEU A 27 -26.26 1.62 -18.14
C LEU A 27 -26.16 2.78 -17.13
N LEU A 28 -25.05 2.91 -16.41
CA LEU A 28 -24.83 4.06 -15.52
C LEU A 28 -24.54 5.35 -16.29
N GLU A 29 -23.79 5.27 -17.38
CA GLU A 29 -23.53 6.41 -18.28
C GLU A 29 -24.80 6.87 -18.99
N GLU A 30 -25.69 5.94 -19.34
CA GLU A 30 -27.04 6.20 -19.85
C GLU A 30 -27.99 6.80 -18.77
N GLY A 31 -27.52 6.94 -17.53
CA GLY A 31 -28.23 7.61 -16.43
C GLY A 31 -29.14 6.71 -15.61
N LEU A 32 -29.10 5.39 -15.78
CA LEU A 32 -29.89 4.48 -14.95
C LEU A 32 -29.39 4.47 -13.50
N ASN A 33 -30.31 4.34 -12.56
CA ASN A 33 -29.97 4.20 -11.15
C ASN A 33 -29.22 2.88 -10.91
N PHE A 34 -28.27 2.87 -9.98
CA PHE A 34 -27.41 1.73 -9.66
C PHE A 34 -28.15 0.42 -9.40
N THR A 35 -29.35 0.51 -8.84
CA THR A 35 -30.19 -0.67 -8.53
C THR A 35 -30.84 -1.22 -9.81
N GLN A 36 -31.27 -0.34 -10.72
CA GLN A 36 -31.82 -0.71 -12.03
C GLN A 36 -30.71 -1.31 -12.91
N ALA A 37 -29.54 -0.67 -12.96
CA ALA A 37 -28.39 -1.19 -13.71
C ALA A 37 -27.95 -2.58 -13.20
N ALA A 38 -27.93 -2.80 -11.87
CA ALA A 38 -27.59 -4.10 -11.29
C ALA A 38 -28.63 -5.17 -11.64
N HIS A 39 -29.91 -4.82 -11.60
CA HIS A 39 -31.00 -5.72 -11.98
C HIS A 39 -30.95 -6.08 -13.46
N ALA A 40 -30.71 -5.11 -14.34
CA ALA A 40 -30.64 -5.31 -15.79
C ALA A 40 -29.54 -6.30 -16.20
N VAL A 41 -28.38 -6.27 -15.53
CA VAL A 41 -27.28 -7.22 -15.80
C VAL A 41 -27.38 -8.52 -14.98
N GLY A 42 -28.47 -8.72 -14.22
CA GLY A 42 -28.71 -9.93 -13.44
C GLY A 42 -27.76 -10.11 -12.25
N VAL A 43 -27.40 -9.04 -11.55
CA VAL A 43 -26.58 -9.10 -10.32
C VAL A 43 -27.25 -8.43 -9.13
N SER A 44 -26.87 -8.85 -7.92
CA SER A 44 -27.39 -8.22 -6.71
C SER A 44 -26.96 -6.74 -6.61
N LYS A 45 -27.78 -5.92 -5.97
CA LYS A 45 -27.44 -4.52 -5.64
C LYS A 45 -26.08 -4.39 -4.94
N ARG A 46 -25.73 -5.34 -4.06
CA ARG A 46 -24.44 -5.37 -3.35
C ARG A 46 -23.27 -5.61 -4.32
N THR A 47 -23.44 -6.51 -5.30
CA THR A 47 -22.46 -6.79 -6.35
C THR A 47 -22.23 -5.57 -7.23
N GLY A 48 -23.30 -4.89 -7.69
CA GLY A 48 -23.19 -3.64 -8.44
C GLY A 48 -22.47 -2.54 -7.65
N LYS A 49 -22.77 -2.40 -6.36
CA LYS A 49 -22.07 -1.45 -5.47
C LYS A 49 -20.57 -1.73 -5.37
N VAL A 50 -20.17 -3.00 -5.37
CA VAL A 50 -18.76 -3.42 -5.35
C VAL A 50 -18.07 -3.18 -6.69
N TRP A 51 -18.75 -3.35 -7.83
CA TRP A 51 -18.18 -3.05 -9.14
C TRP A 51 -17.88 -1.56 -9.31
N ARG A 52 -18.77 -0.68 -8.82
CA ARG A 52 -18.57 0.77 -8.86
C ARG A 52 -17.52 1.28 -7.88
N ASN A 53 -17.63 0.87 -6.61
CA ASN A 53 -16.84 1.45 -5.52
C ASN A 53 -15.70 0.56 -5.06
N GLY A 54 -15.36 -0.50 -5.81
CA GLY A 54 -14.49 -1.56 -5.32
C GLY A 54 -15.09 -2.33 -4.13
N ARG A 55 -14.40 -3.38 -3.67
CA ARG A 55 -14.77 -4.07 -2.44
C ARG A 55 -14.55 -3.11 -1.27
N THR A 56 -15.48 -2.95 -0.34
CA THR A 56 -15.25 -2.16 0.88
C THR A 56 -14.82 -3.09 2.01
N ARG A 57 -13.90 -2.68 2.88
CA ARG A 57 -13.54 -3.46 4.08
C ARG A 57 -14.78 -3.68 4.97
N SER A 58 -14.89 -4.83 5.62
CA SER A 58 -16.04 -5.21 6.46
C SER A 58 -16.15 -4.47 7.80
N ASN A 59 -15.41 -3.38 8.01
CA ASN A 59 -15.26 -2.72 9.32
C ASN A 59 -16.25 -1.57 9.56
N GLY A 60 -17.40 -1.55 8.87
CA GLY A 60 -18.52 -0.64 9.19
C GLY A 60 -18.30 0.85 8.92
N ARG A 61 -17.14 1.25 8.37
CA ARG A 61 -16.86 2.63 7.95
C ARG A 61 -16.81 2.67 6.42
N ASN A 62 -17.52 3.63 5.81
CA ASN A 62 -17.46 3.92 4.37
C ASN A 62 -16.08 4.50 4.02
N GLU A 63 -15.04 3.68 4.06
CA GLU A 63 -13.73 4.02 3.54
C GLU A 63 -13.63 3.66 2.05
N ARG A 64 -12.66 4.32 1.39
CA ARG A 64 -12.35 4.26 -0.05
C ARG A 64 -12.35 2.82 -0.59
N PRO A 65 -12.58 2.63 -1.91
CA PRO A 65 -12.47 1.34 -2.58
C PRO A 65 -11.24 0.54 -2.13
N LEU A 66 -11.38 -0.76 -1.84
CA LEU A 66 -10.26 -1.69 -1.63
C LEU A 66 -9.57 -1.93 -2.98
N VAL A 67 -8.89 -0.91 -3.49
CA VAL A 67 -7.92 -1.05 -4.59
C VAL A 67 -6.67 -1.82 -4.12
N ASP A 68 -6.56 -2.02 -2.80
CA ASP A 68 -5.45 -2.65 -2.07
C ASP A 68 -5.30 -4.17 -2.32
N TRP A 69 -6.23 -4.83 -3.02
CA TRP A 69 -6.17 -6.29 -3.22
C TRP A 69 -5.24 -6.74 -4.37
N TYR A 70 -4.77 -5.81 -5.20
CA TYR A 70 -3.66 -6.03 -6.14
C TYR A 70 -2.38 -5.27 -5.74
N GLY A 71 -2.42 -4.51 -4.62
CA GLY A 71 -1.30 -3.74 -4.08
C GLY A 71 -0.40 -4.54 -3.14
N GLY A 72 -0.19 -5.83 -3.41
CA GLY A 72 0.77 -6.64 -2.67
C GLY A 72 2.20 -6.14 -2.89
N ARG A 73 2.66 -5.20 -2.04
CA ARG A 73 4.06 -4.79 -1.85
C ARG A 73 4.76 -4.13 -3.05
N VAL A 74 4.19 -3.05 -3.57
CA VAL A 74 5.04 -1.93 -3.98
C VAL A 74 4.67 -0.78 -3.05
N LYS A 75 5.50 -0.52 -2.04
CA LYS A 75 5.46 0.81 -1.40
C LYS A 75 5.58 1.78 -2.55
N ASP A 76 4.63 2.70 -2.69
CA ASP A 76 4.74 3.81 -3.63
C ASP A 76 6.16 4.38 -3.47
N SER A 77 7.05 4.11 -4.43
CA SER A 77 8.45 4.55 -4.41
C SER A 77 8.53 6.09 -4.41
N THR A 78 7.39 6.73 -4.66
CA THR A 78 7.13 8.15 -4.70
C THR A 78 6.71 8.75 -3.35
N THR A 79 6.53 7.96 -2.28
CA THR A 79 6.32 8.56 -0.94
C THR A 79 7.60 9.28 -0.56
N THR A 80 7.67 10.57 -0.87
CA THR A 80 8.81 11.44 -0.60
C THR A 80 9.07 11.41 0.89
N VAL A 81 10.08 10.64 1.28
CA VAL A 81 10.58 10.64 2.65
C VAL A 81 11.13 12.05 2.87
N PRO A 82 10.64 12.81 3.86
CA PRO A 82 11.07 14.18 4.05
C PRO A 82 12.58 14.20 4.26
N SER A 83 13.27 15.21 3.71
CA SER A 83 14.74 15.30 3.66
C SER A 83 15.44 14.94 4.98
N ARG A 84 14.81 15.18 6.14
CA ARG A 84 15.32 14.76 7.46
C ARG A 84 15.58 13.26 7.64
N TYR A 85 14.96 12.38 6.86
CA TYR A 85 15.07 10.93 6.95
C TYR A 85 15.75 10.37 5.70
N LEU A 86 16.41 9.23 5.85
CA LEU A 86 16.96 8.48 4.72
C LEU A 86 15.84 7.74 3.97
N SER A 87 15.82 7.87 2.65
CA SER A 87 14.96 7.08 1.76
C SER A 87 15.40 5.62 1.71
N ILE A 88 14.59 4.77 1.08
CA ILE A 88 14.98 3.38 0.84
C ILE A 88 16.16 3.29 -0.14
N ASP A 89 16.18 4.13 -1.18
CA ASP A 89 17.25 4.15 -2.19
C ASP A 89 18.59 4.55 -1.56
N GLU A 90 18.58 5.58 -0.70
CA GLU A 90 19.77 5.98 0.05
C GLU A 90 20.27 4.84 0.96
N ARG A 91 19.36 4.04 1.55
CA ARG A 91 19.73 2.88 2.38
C ARG A 91 20.31 1.74 1.56
N ILE A 92 19.80 1.51 0.35
CA ILE A 92 20.35 0.52 -0.59
C ILE A 92 21.77 0.94 -0.98
N GLU A 93 21.96 2.20 -1.37
CA GLU A 93 23.28 2.73 -1.75
C GLU A 93 24.28 2.69 -0.57
N ILE A 94 23.85 3.00 0.66
CA ILE A 94 24.69 2.81 1.86
C ILE A 94 25.16 1.36 1.99
N ALA A 95 24.29 0.38 1.75
CA ALA A 95 24.65 -1.02 1.90
C ALA A 95 25.64 -1.48 0.83
N ASP A 96 25.43 -1.07 -0.42
CA ASP A 96 26.31 -1.45 -1.52
C ASP A 96 27.70 -0.81 -1.35
N LEU A 97 27.75 0.48 -1.01
CA LEU A 97 29.02 1.17 -0.74
C LEU A 97 29.73 0.65 0.52
N SER A 98 28.97 0.26 1.55
CA SER A 98 29.56 -0.35 2.74
C SER A 98 30.13 -1.74 2.43
N ARG A 99 29.46 -2.54 1.58
CA ARG A 99 29.98 -3.84 1.14
C ARG A 99 31.20 -3.69 0.24
N SER A 100 31.30 -2.61 -0.54
CA SER A 100 32.48 -2.31 -1.36
C SER A 100 33.67 -1.73 -0.55
N GLY A 101 33.57 -1.65 0.79
CA GLY A 101 34.64 -1.13 1.64
C GLY A 101 34.77 0.39 1.66
N THR A 102 33.78 1.13 1.16
CA THR A 102 33.81 2.60 1.15
C THR A 102 33.73 3.15 2.57
N SER A 103 34.62 4.07 2.95
CA SER A 103 34.58 4.69 4.27
C SER A 103 33.27 5.45 4.51
N VAL A 104 32.82 5.55 5.77
CA VAL A 104 31.62 6.30 6.16
C VAL A 104 31.61 7.74 5.63
N ARG A 105 32.78 8.40 5.61
CA ARG A 105 32.94 9.76 5.06
C ARG A 105 32.79 9.79 3.53
N GLY A 106 33.24 8.74 2.83
CA GLY A 106 33.05 8.60 1.39
C GLY A 106 31.59 8.39 1.01
N ILE A 107 30.90 7.49 1.72
CA ILE A 107 29.46 7.26 1.56
C ILE A 107 28.67 8.56 1.78
N ALA A 108 28.98 9.28 2.85
CA ALA A 108 28.31 10.53 3.18
C ALA A 108 28.49 11.60 2.10
N ARG A 109 29.71 11.76 1.55
CA ARG A 109 29.98 12.68 0.43
C ARG A 109 29.18 12.32 -0.81
N ARG A 110 29.09 11.04 -1.15
CA ARG A 110 28.33 10.56 -2.33
C ARG A 110 26.84 10.82 -2.21
N LEU A 111 26.27 10.65 -1.03
CA LEU A 111 24.84 10.88 -0.77
C LEU A 111 24.48 12.35 -0.49
N GLY A 112 25.46 13.26 -0.39
CA GLY A 112 25.21 14.63 0.07
C GLY A 112 24.70 14.69 1.52
N ARG A 113 25.09 13.74 2.36
CA ARG A 113 24.64 13.63 3.78
C ARG A 113 25.78 13.87 4.75
N SER A 114 25.45 14.11 6.02
CA SER A 114 26.47 14.17 7.07
C SER A 114 27.03 12.77 7.37
N ALA A 115 28.34 12.68 7.64
CA ALA A 115 28.96 11.43 8.08
C ALA A 115 28.34 10.87 9.37
N SER A 116 27.83 11.76 10.24
CA SER A 116 27.11 11.36 11.46
C SER A 116 25.80 10.63 11.17
N THR A 117 25.11 11.00 10.08
CA THR A 117 23.87 10.35 9.63
C THR A 117 24.16 8.91 9.22
N VAL A 118 25.14 8.71 8.35
CA VAL A 118 25.54 7.37 7.85
C VAL A 118 26.07 6.50 9.01
N SER A 119 26.91 7.07 9.88
CA SER A 119 27.44 6.33 11.04
C SER A 119 26.34 5.87 12.00
N ARG A 120 25.38 6.74 12.33
CA ARG A 120 24.25 6.37 13.20
C ARG A 120 23.34 5.36 12.54
N GLU A 121 23.13 5.46 11.23
CA GLU A 121 22.32 4.54 10.45
C GLU A 121 22.90 3.12 10.48
N LEU A 122 24.18 2.97 10.13
CA LEU A 122 24.88 1.69 10.15
C LEU A 122 24.90 1.09 11.57
N ARG A 123 25.26 1.88 12.59
CA ARG A 123 25.34 1.41 13.98
C ARG A 123 23.97 0.99 14.54
N ARG A 124 22.92 1.77 14.28
CA ARG A 124 21.58 1.54 14.88
C ARG A 124 20.84 0.37 14.24
N ASN A 125 21.16 0.05 12.98
CA ASN A 125 20.45 -0.96 12.20
C ASN A 125 21.35 -2.14 11.77
N ALA A 126 22.53 -2.27 12.39
CA ALA A 126 23.35 -3.47 12.30
C ALA A 126 22.56 -4.68 12.82
N HIS A 127 22.61 -5.79 12.08
CA HIS A 127 21.92 -7.00 12.45
C HIS A 127 22.61 -7.64 13.68
N PRO A 128 21.87 -7.98 14.76
CA PRO A 128 22.50 -8.39 16.03
C PRO A 128 23.37 -9.64 15.97
N ALA A 129 23.10 -10.56 15.04
CA ALA A 129 23.79 -11.84 14.95
C ALA A 129 25.12 -11.79 14.18
N ASP A 130 25.17 -11.03 13.08
CA ASP A 130 26.25 -11.04 12.08
C ASP A 130 26.84 -9.63 11.85
N GLY A 131 26.29 -8.60 12.51
CA GLY A 131 26.67 -7.19 12.30
C GLY A 131 26.28 -6.64 10.92
N GLY A 132 25.63 -7.44 10.07
CA GLY A 132 25.32 -7.09 8.69
C GLY A 132 24.30 -5.96 8.57
N TYR A 133 24.50 -5.09 7.59
CA TYR A 133 23.55 -4.01 7.31
C TYR A 133 22.54 -4.43 6.22
N ARG A 134 21.25 -4.45 6.57
CA ARG A 134 20.15 -4.89 5.68
C ARG A 134 19.18 -3.72 5.41
N PRO A 135 19.17 -3.11 4.20
CA PRO A 135 18.40 -1.89 3.90
C PRO A 135 16.91 -1.96 4.21
N HIS A 136 16.22 -3.00 3.74
CA HIS A 136 14.77 -3.13 3.93
C HIS A 136 14.39 -3.32 5.39
N ARG A 137 15.18 -4.08 6.16
CA ARG A 137 14.99 -4.21 7.61
C ARG A 137 15.21 -2.88 8.29
N ALA A 138 16.26 -2.15 7.91
CA ALA A 138 16.56 -0.84 8.45
C ALA A 138 15.43 0.18 8.18
N ASP A 139 14.85 0.18 6.98
CA ASP A 139 13.69 1.02 6.65
C ASP A 139 12.44 0.65 7.47
N GLN A 140 12.14 -0.64 7.63
CA GLN A 140 11.05 -1.11 8.47
C GLN A 140 11.23 -0.70 9.94
N LEU A 141 12.44 -0.86 10.49
CA LEU A 141 12.77 -0.44 11.85
C LEU A 141 12.74 1.09 12.00
N ALA A 142 13.17 1.84 10.99
CA ALA A 142 13.07 3.29 11.01
C ALA A 142 11.59 3.72 11.03
N ALA A 143 10.76 3.12 10.17
CA ALA A 143 9.32 3.39 10.11
C ALA A 143 8.60 3.04 11.42
N SER A 144 8.90 1.90 12.04
CA SER A 144 8.28 1.48 13.30
C SER A 144 8.64 2.40 14.48
N ARG A 145 9.80 3.07 14.44
CA ARG A 145 10.25 4.04 15.45
C ARG A 145 9.74 5.47 15.21
N ARG A 146 9.12 5.77 14.05
CA ARG A 146 8.62 7.12 13.72
C ARG A 146 7.47 7.58 14.63
N PRO A 147 6.48 6.74 14.98
CA PRO A 147 5.39 7.17 15.84
C PRO A 147 5.91 7.66 17.21
N ARG A 148 5.39 8.80 17.67
CA ARG A 148 5.58 9.28 19.04
C ARG A 148 4.21 9.30 19.75
N PRO A 149 3.71 8.13 20.17
CA PRO A 149 2.42 8.06 20.83
C PRO A 149 2.48 8.87 22.13
N LYS A 150 1.58 9.85 22.28
CA LYS A 150 1.41 10.55 23.56
C LYS A 150 0.56 9.67 24.47
N ARG A 151 0.98 9.51 25.73
CA ARG A 151 0.12 8.90 26.76
C ARG A 151 -1.18 9.71 26.84
N ARG A 152 -2.32 9.05 26.68
CA ARG A 152 -3.63 9.68 26.93
C ARG A 152 -3.68 10.12 28.39
N LYS A 153 -4.11 11.37 28.62
CA LYS A 153 -4.29 11.95 29.96
C LYS A 153 -5.51 11.34 30.66
N ILE A 154 -6.59 11.13 29.91
CA ILE A 154 -7.84 10.52 30.37
C ILE A 154 -7.79 9.02 30.11
N ARG A 155 -7.98 8.22 31.16
CA ARG A 155 -8.02 6.76 31.11
C ARG A 155 -9.19 6.26 31.95
N PRO A 156 -9.88 5.18 31.57
CA PRO A 156 -10.89 4.57 32.42
C PRO A 156 -10.27 4.27 33.81
N GLY A 157 -10.92 4.71 34.88
CA GLY A 157 -10.43 4.54 36.26
C GLY A 157 -9.49 5.64 36.79
N THR A 158 -9.39 6.79 36.13
CA THR A 158 -8.78 8.01 36.70
C THR A 158 -9.86 9.04 37.03
N ASP A 159 -9.66 9.89 38.03
CA ASP A 159 -10.58 10.97 38.43
C ASP A 159 -10.92 11.98 37.30
N LEU A 160 -10.17 11.93 36.19
CA LEU A 160 -10.36 12.73 34.99
C LEU A 160 -11.25 12.06 33.91
N TYR A 161 -11.85 10.89 34.19
CA TYR A 161 -12.69 10.14 33.24
C TYR A 161 -14.16 10.54 33.32
#